data_AF-A0A0G1Y823-F1
#
_entry.id   AF-A0A0G1Y823-F1
#
_cell.length_a   1.000
_cell.length_b   1.000
_cell.length_c   1.000
_cell.angle_alpha   90.00
_cell.angle_beta   90.00
_cell.angle_gamma   90.00
#
_symmetry.space_group_name_H-M   'P 1'
#
loop_
_entity.id
_entity.type
_entity.pdbx_description
1 polymer ?
#
loop_
_entity_poly.entity_id
_entity_poly.type
_entity_poly.pdbx_seq_one_letter_code
_entity_poly.pdbx_strand_id
1 'polypeptide(L)'
;MYVNPEIVKTSRKRARADEGCLSVHGVYGTTKRHERVTIKARRPDGSHLQRGAGGLMAQIFEHEIDHLNGILFTDHAEHLIRLPAMPARAGQAGIPSGSMHSFAYFGTPRVASDTLALLIERGFVPAVVVTSPDAPKGRGLALTPSPTKTLALAHVIPVMTPENLDAKAITAIGAFGCEYAVCVAYGKIFPEELINAFPGGVLNVHYSLLPKYRGATPVETALLRGESETGVTIQKMVKELDAGDILAQETTPIAPDETARELRPRLIELGARLLVDTLPEYLGSNVTLVPQDASRLSAQAGATRAYKIKKEDGLLSLPAGRQGSPQQDLENWNKYRAYADSIGTYFMKNGKRMKIALAEFAKGEFRVLRVIPEGKKETVYKG
;
A
#
# COMPACT_ATOMS: atom_id res chain seq x y z
N MET A 1 26.50 -3.92 -10.99
CA MET A 1 26.66 -2.61 -11.65
C MET A 1 27.59 -2.80 -12.84
N TYR A 2 27.21 -2.27 -14.01
CA TYR A 2 28.03 -2.28 -15.23
C TYR A 2 28.55 -0.86 -15.45
N VAL A 3 29.86 -0.69 -15.47
CA VAL A 3 30.50 0.60 -15.72
C VAL A 3 30.98 0.62 -17.17
N ASN A 4 30.62 1.68 -17.90
CA ASN A 4 30.92 1.89 -19.33
C ASN A 4 30.65 0.64 -20.20
N PRO A 5 29.41 0.12 -20.22
CA PRO A 5 29.04 -1.00 -21.07
C PRO A 5 29.08 -0.61 -22.56
N GLU A 6 29.56 -1.53 -23.40
CA GLU A 6 29.58 -1.41 -24.87
C GLU A 6 29.05 -2.70 -25.50
N ILE A 7 28.23 -2.59 -26.55
CA ILE A 7 27.74 -3.74 -27.30
C ILE A 7 28.86 -4.26 -28.23
N VAL A 8 29.23 -5.53 -28.08
CA VAL A 8 30.27 -6.20 -28.90
C VAL A 8 29.69 -7.19 -29.90
N LYS A 9 28.45 -7.65 -29.70
CA LYS A 9 27.78 -8.55 -30.63
C LYS A 9 26.29 -8.34 -30.60
N THR A 10 25.67 -8.36 -31.78
CA THR A 10 24.22 -8.30 -31.95
C THR A 10 23.72 -9.49 -32.74
N SER A 11 22.46 -9.85 -32.53
CA SER A 11 21.76 -10.85 -33.33
C SER A 11 21.25 -10.25 -34.65
N ARG A 12 21.11 -11.05 -35.72
CA ARG A 12 20.50 -10.55 -36.97
C ARG A 12 19.02 -10.25 -36.81
N LYS A 13 18.33 -11.01 -35.97
CA LYS A 13 16.89 -10.86 -35.72
C LYS A 13 16.64 -9.67 -34.78
N ARG A 14 15.75 -8.78 -35.22
CA ARG A 14 15.26 -7.66 -34.41
C ARG A 14 13.78 -7.87 -34.09
N ALA A 15 13.39 -7.53 -32.87
CA ALA A 15 12.00 -7.56 -32.42
C ALA A 15 11.50 -6.15 -32.16
N ARG A 16 10.19 -5.95 -32.38
CA ARG A 16 9.51 -4.74 -31.91
C ARG A 16 9.47 -4.78 -30.39
N ALA A 17 9.82 -3.67 -29.77
CA ALA A 17 9.81 -3.52 -28.33
C ALA A 17 9.22 -2.16 -27.96
N ASP A 18 8.28 -2.16 -27.02
CA ASP A 18 7.73 -0.91 -26.53
C ASP A 18 8.67 -0.32 -25.48
N GLU A 19 9.03 0.94 -25.67
CA GLU A 19 9.94 1.70 -24.82
C GLU A 19 9.28 2.99 -24.35
N GLY A 20 9.65 3.38 -23.13
CA GLY A 20 9.48 4.72 -22.60
C GLY A 20 10.75 5.07 -21.83
N CYS A 21 11.00 6.36 -21.63
CA CYS A 21 12.19 6.81 -20.90
C CYS A 21 11.82 7.92 -19.93
N LEU A 22 12.41 7.87 -18.73
CA LEU A 22 12.27 8.95 -17.75
C LEU A 22 12.89 10.27 -18.23
N SER A 23 13.87 10.22 -19.12
CA SER A 23 14.43 11.41 -19.77
C SER A 23 13.48 12.06 -20.77
N VAL A 24 12.43 11.35 -21.22
CA VAL A 24 11.43 11.84 -22.21
C VAL A 24 10.02 11.56 -21.69
N HIS A 25 9.57 12.39 -20.76
CA HIS A 25 8.32 12.25 -20.05
C HIS A 25 7.08 12.22 -20.97
N GLY A 26 6.13 11.33 -20.66
CA GLY A 26 4.83 11.25 -21.32
C GLY A 26 4.88 10.72 -22.76
N VAL A 27 6.03 10.19 -23.19
CA VAL A 27 6.22 9.62 -24.52
C VAL A 27 6.54 8.15 -24.40
N TYR A 28 5.80 7.34 -25.14
CA TYR A 28 6.09 5.93 -25.37
C TYR A 28 6.28 5.70 -26.87
N GLY A 29 7.01 4.67 -27.24
CA GLY A 29 7.14 4.33 -28.64
C GLY A 29 7.66 2.92 -28.86
N THR A 30 7.29 2.36 -30.01
CA THR A 30 7.78 1.05 -30.42
C THR A 30 9.10 1.22 -31.18
N THR A 31 10.17 0.65 -30.66
CA THR A 31 11.50 0.58 -31.28
C THR A 31 11.74 -0.80 -31.88
N LYS A 32 12.81 -0.96 -32.68
CA LYS A 32 13.30 -2.26 -33.14
C LYS A 32 14.66 -2.57 -32.52
N ARG A 33 14.69 -3.48 -31.55
CA ARG A 33 15.89 -3.92 -30.82
C ARG A 33 16.37 -5.28 -31.26
N HIS A 34 17.65 -5.56 -31.09
CA HIS A 34 18.19 -6.88 -31.33
C HIS A 34 17.68 -7.87 -30.27
N GLU A 35 17.16 -9.03 -30.69
CA GLU A 35 16.60 -10.00 -29.71
C GLU A 35 17.63 -10.51 -28.72
N ARG A 36 18.90 -10.45 -29.11
CA ARG A 36 20.07 -10.81 -28.30
C ARG A 36 21.21 -9.85 -28.57
N VAL A 37 21.90 -9.46 -27.50
CA VAL A 37 23.14 -8.69 -27.52
C VAL A 37 24.18 -9.33 -26.62
N THR A 38 25.44 -9.01 -26.84
CA THR A 38 26.53 -9.29 -25.91
C THR A 38 27.23 -7.99 -25.63
N ILE A 39 27.38 -7.66 -24.36
CA ILE A 39 28.06 -6.46 -23.90
C ILE A 39 29.42 -6.81 -23.31
N LYS A 40 30.39 -5.91 -23.43
CA LYS A 40 31.57 -5.84 -22.57
C LYS A 40 31.38 -4.67 -21.61
N ALA A 41 31.81 -4.81 -20.36
CA ALA A 41 31.71 -3.74 -19.36
C ALA A 41 32.80 -3.91 -18.30
N ARG A 42 33.00 -2.87 -17.48
CA ARG A 42 33.85 -2.93 -16.28
C ARG A 42 33.00 -3.13 -15.03
N ARG A 43 33.57 -3.84 -14.06
CA ARG A 43 33.06 -3.89 -12.69
C ARG A 43 33.57 -2.67 -11.90
N PRO A 44 32.92 -2.31 -10.77
CA PRO A 44 33.42 -1.26 -9.89
C PRO A 44 34.85 -1.47 -9.39
N ASP A 45 35.29 -2.73 -9.27
CA ASP A 45 36.66 -3.10 -8.90
C ASP A 45 37.70 -2.97 -10.06
N GLY A 46 37.27 -2.48 -11.22
CA GLY A 46 38.12 -2.30 -12.41
C GLY A 46 38.29 -3.54 -13.29
N SER A 47 37.81 -4.71 -12.86
CA SER A 47 37.88 -5.93 -13.67
C SER A 47 36.91 -5.90 -14.86
N HIS A 48 37.26 -6.62 -15.94
CA HIS A 48 36.45 -6.67 -17.16
C HIS A 48 35.48 -7.86 -17.13
N LEU A 49 34.32 -7.69 -17.76
CA LEU A 49 33.35 -8.78 -17.97
C LEU A 49 32.72 -8.69 -19.34
N GLN A 50 32.30 -9.84 -19.86
CA GLN A 50 31.48 -9.95 -21.07
C GLN A 50 30.21 -10.74 -20.74
N ARG A 51 29.04 -10.24 -21.16
CA ARG A 51 27.74 -10.86 -20.85
C ARG A 51 26.81 -10.85 -22.05
N GLY A 52 26.32 -12.03 -22.41
CA GLY A 52 25.20 -12.19 -23.36
C GLY A 52 23.84 -11.98 -22.68
N ALA A 53 22.91 -11.37 -23.40
CA ALA A 53 21.54 -11.13 -22.97
C ALA A 53 20.56 -11.38 -24.12
N GLY A 54 19.30 -11.66 -23.77
CA GLY A 54 18.20 -11.78 -24.74
C GLY A 54 16.89 -11.28 -24.16
N GLY A 55 15.90 -11.06 -25.04
CA GLY A 55 14.58 -10.53 -24.66
C GLY A 55 14.68 -9.15 -24.01
N LEU A 56 13.91 -8.92 -22.95
CA LEU A 56 13.87 -7.63 -22.24
C LEU A 56 15.25 -7.16 -21.77
N MET A 57 16.14 -8.07 -21.37
CA MET A 57 17.49 -7.69 -20.91
C MET A 57 18.37 -7.18 -22.06
N ALA A 58 18.17 -7.67 -23.28
CA ALA A 58 18.86 -7.14 -24.46
C ALA A 58 18.35 -5.73 -24.80
N GLN A 59 17.03 -5.54 -24.74
CA GLN A 59 16.38 -4.23 -24.90
C GLN A 59 16.90 -3.22 -23.88
N ILE A 60 16.99 -3.57 -22.59
CA ILE A 60 17.51 -2.68 -21.54
C ILE A 60 18.98 -2.31 -21.85
N PHE A 61 19.83 -3.28 -22.22
CA PHE A 61 21.22 -2.95 -22.55
C PHE A 61 21.34 -2.04 -23.77
N GLU A 62 20.55 -2.27 -24.81
CA GLU A 62 20.51 -1.37 -25.97
C GLU A 62 20.04 0.04 -25.56
N HIS A 63 18.97 0.14 -24.76
CA HIS A 63 18.42 1.42 -24.29
C HIS A 63 19.40 2.22 -23.41
N GLU A 64 20.01 1.58 -22.40
CA GLU A 64 20.94 2.27 -21.49
C GLU A 64 22.24 2.66 -22.20
N ILE A 65 22.73 1.84 -23.13
CA ILE A 65 23.94 2.16 -23.91
C ILE A 65 23.66 3.28 -24.91
N ASP A 66 22.46 3.38 -25.48
CA ASP A 66 22.06 4.52 -26.29
C ASP A 66 22.16 5.83 -25.50
N HIS A 67 21.65 5.87 -24.25
CA HIS A 67 21.78 7.04 -23.39
C HIS A 67 23.22 7.46 -23.15
N LEU A 68 24.12 6.48 -22.94
CA LEU A 68 25.56 6.76 -22.80
C LEU A 68 26.19 7.35 -24.07
N ASN A 69 25.59 7.10 -25.23
CA ASN A 69 25.99 7.65 -26.51
C ASN A 69 25.18 8.90 -26.93
N GLY A 70 24.33 9.42 -26.03
CA GLY A 70 23.48 10.58 -26.30
C GLY A 70 22.32 10.30 -27.26
N ILE A 71 21.94 9.04 -27.43
CA ILE A 71 20.85 8.59 -28.29
C ILE A 71 19.64 8.29 -27.39
N LEU A 72 18.48 8.84 -27.73
CA LEU A 72 17.22 8.58 -27.04
C LEU A 72 16.43 7.49 -27.77
N PHE A 73 15.56 6.77 -27.05
CA PHE A 73 14.70 5.79 -27.71
C PHE A 73 13.77 6.42 -28.77
N THR A 74 13.47 7.72 -28.64
CA THR A 74 12.70 8.48 -29.63
C THR A 74 13.40 8.59 -30.97
N ASP A 75 14.73 8.49 -31.01
CA ASP A 75 15.53 8.46 -32.23
C ASP A 75 15.40 7.12 -32.97
N HIS A 76 14.95 6.08 -32.25
CA HIS A 76 14.74 4.72 -32.77
C HIS A 76 13.26 4.32 -32.92
N ALA A 77 12.34 5.11 -32.38
CA ALA A 77 10.93 4.78 -32.36
C ALA A 77 10.31 4.94 -33.75
N GLU A 78 9.63 3.88 -34.23
CA GLU A 78 8.88 3.95 -35.49
C GLU A 78 7.54 4.65 -35.31
N HIS A 79 6.96 4.55 -34.11
CA HIS A 79 5.72 5.19 -33.74
C HIS A 79 5.85 5.74 -32.33
N LEU A 80 5.68 7.06 -32.20
CA LEU A 80 5.62 7.73 -30.92
C LEU A 80 4.17 7.95 -30.54
N ILE A 81 3.80 7.42 -29.38
CA ILE A 81 2.56 7.73 -28.69
C ILE A 81 2.92 8.76 -27.64
N ARG A 82 2.52 10.01 -27.89
CA ARG A 82 2.41 10.98 -26.81
C ARG A 82 1.16 10.60 -26.03
N LEU A 83 1.35 10.22 -24.78
CA LEU A 83 0.22 10.11 -23.89
C LEU A 83 -0.43 11.51 -23.85
N PRO A 84 -1.77 11.60 -23.92
CA PRO A 84 -2.43 12.88 -23.72
C PRO A 84 -1.90 13.46 -22.41
N ALA A 85 -1.52 14.75 -22.44
CA ALA A 85 -1.31 15.46 -21.20
C ALA A 85 -2.56 15.20 -20.36
N MET A 86 -2.38 14.63 -19.17
CA MET A 86 -3.46 14.56 -18.19
C MET A 86 -4.13 15.93 -18.19
N PRO A 87 -5.46 16.02 -18.36
CA PRO A 87 -6.13 17.32 -18.47
C PRO A 87 -5.63 18.18 -17.32
N ALA A 88 -5.14 19.38 -17.65
CA ALA A 88 -4.72 20.35 -16.64
C ALA A 88 -5.90 20.50 -15.68
N ARG A 89 -5.75 19.99 -14.46
CA ARG A 89 -6.79 20.08 -13.45
C ARG A 89 -7.03 21.56 -13.19
N ALA A 90 -8.27 22.00 -13.38
CA ALA A 90 -8.72 23.30 -12.90
C ALA A 90 -8.35 23.39 -11.41
N GLY A 91 -7.36 24.23 -11.09
CA GLY A 91 -6.69 24.22 -9.79
C GLY A 91 -5.19 24.49 -9.82
N GLN A 92 -4.55 24.66 -10.99
CA GLN A 92 -3.21 25.23 -11.05
C GLN A 92 -3.24 26.76 -10.82
N ALA A 93 -3.47 27.15 -9.57
CA ALA A 93 -2.56 28.14 -9.00
C ALA A 93 -1.18 27.46 -8.96
N GLY A 94 -0.17 28.11 -9.53
CA GLY A 94 1.11 27.48 -9.87
C GLY A 94 1.67 26.61 -8.76
N ILE A 95 2.19 25.44 -9.13
CA ILE A 95 3.13 24.72 -8.26
C ILE A 95 4.31 25.68 -8.10
N PRO A 96 4.55 26.25 -6.91
CA PRO A 96 5.71 27.10 -6.72
C PRO A 96 6.94 26.22 -6.93
N SER A 97 7.83 26.65 -7.82
CA SER A 97 9.20 26.16 -7.86
C SER A 97 9.90 26.66 -6.59
N GLY A 98 9.66 25.99 -5.47
CA GLY A 98 10.26 26.22 -4.17
C GLY A 98 10.23 24.91 -3.41
N SER A 99 11.40 24.25 -3.35
CA SER A 99 11.69 23.01 -2.60
C SER A 99 10.49 22.09 -2.33
N MET A 100 10.29 21.04 -3.13
CA MET A 100 9.37 19.96 -2.73
C MET A 100 9.80 19.46 -1.35
N HIS A 101 8.97 19.71 -0.33
CA HIS A 101 9.22 19.31 1.04
C HIS A 101 9.54 17.81 1.09
N SER A 102 10.73 17.45 1.56
CA SER A 102 11.21 16.07 1.60
C SER A 102 10.54 15.30 2.74
N PHE A 103 10.08 14.08 2.49
CA PHE A 103 9.44 13.25 3.52
C PHE A 103 9.90 11.80 3.52
N ALA A 104 9.81 11.17 4.70
CA ALA A 104 9.98 9.73 4.87
C ALA A 104 8.61 9.02 4.87
N TYR A 105 8.51 7.85 4.26
CA TYR A 105 7.28 7.05 4.25
C TYR A 105 7.47 5.75 5.05
N PHE A 106 6.64 5.53 6.07
CA PHE A 106 6.66 4.34 6.91
C PHE A 106 5.45 3.46 6.62
N GLY A 107 5.66 2.22 6.20
CA GLY A 107 4.55 1.29 5.97
C GLY A 107 4.96 -0.05 5.41
N THR A 108 4.21 -1.10 5.72
CA THR A 108 4.57 -2.49 5.38
C THR A 108 3.53 -3.24 4.53
N PRO A 109 2.26 -3.35 4.94
CA PRO A 109 1.29 -4.21 4.27
C PRO A 109 0.74 -3.58 2.97
N ARG A 110 -0.10 -4.34 2.26
CA ARG A 110 -0.66 -3.91 0.97
C ARG A 110 -1.39 -2.56 1.03
N VAL A 111 -2.13 -2.30 2.12
CA VAL A 111 -2.78 -0.99 2.32
C VAL A 111 -1.75 0.15 2.26
N ALA A 112 -0.55 -0.03 2.80
CA ALA A 112 0.51 0.97 2.75
C ALA A 112 1.16 1.07 1.37
N SER A 113 1.35 -0.05 0.64
CA SER A 113 1.85 0.04 -0.74
C SER A 113 0.86 0.72 -1.66
N ASP A 114 -0.43 0.40 -1.52
CA ASP A 114 -1.48 0.96 -2.38
C ASP A 114 -1.62 2.47 -2.13
N THR A 115 -1.55 2.93 -0.87
CA THR A 115 -1.47 4.37 -0.57
C THR A 115 -0.22 5.01 -1.15
N LEU A 116 0.95 4.39 -1.03
CA LEU A 116 2.19 4.92 -1.58
C LEU A 116 2.13 5.06 -3.11
N ALA A 117 1.56 4.08 -3.81
CA ALA A 117 1.38 4.13 -5.26
C ALA A 117 0.56 5.37 -5.67
N LEU A 118 -0.55 5.60 -4.97
CA LEU A 118 -1.42 6.76 -5.18
C LEU A 118 -0.72 8.10 -4.89
N LEU A 119 0.16 8.17 -3.89
CA LEU A 119 0.97 9.36 -3.62
C LEU A 119 1.97 9.61 -4.77
N ILE A 120 2.68 8.57 -5.22
CA ILE A 120 3.63 8.66 -6.33
C ILE A 120 2.93 9.12 -7.61
N GLU A 121 1.77 8.54 -7.94
CA GLU A 121 0.95 8.93 -9.10
C GLU A 121 0.53 10.41 -9.06
N ARG A 122 0.38 10.98 -7.86
CA ARG A 122 0.05 12.40 -7.64
C ARG A 122 1.28 13.30 -7.55
N GLY A 123 2.49 12.77 -7.78
CA GLY A 123 3.74 13.51 -7.74
C GLY A 123 4.39 13.63 -6.35
N PHE A 124 3.84 12.95 -5.33
CA PHE A 124 4.39 12.92 -3.98
C PHE A 124 5.28 11.70 -3.80
N VAL A 125 6.57 11.87 -4.07
CA VAL A 125 7.57 10.80 -3.98
C VAL A 125 8.40 10.96 -2.70
N PRO A 126 8.45 9.97 -1.80
CA PRO A 126 9.25 10.07 -0.57
C PRO A 126 10.75 9.98 -0.87
N ALA A 127 11.56 10.62 -0.02
CA ALA A 127 13.02 10.49 -0.06
C ALA A 127 13.50 9.12 0.41
N VAL A 128 12.74 8.47 1.30
CA VAL A 128 13.01 7.12 1.79
C VAL A 128 11.72 6.41 2.20
N VAL A 129 11.66 5.11 1.93
CA VAL A 129 10.63 4.20 2.45
C VAL A 129 11.21 3.36 3.58
N VAL A 130 10.59 3.39 4.75
CA VAL A 130 10.91 2.56 5.90
C VAL A 130 9.83 1.48 6.05
N THR A 131 10.22 0.22 5.93
CA THR A 131 9.29 -0.92 5.98
C THR A 131 9.87 -2.03 6.86
N SER A 132 9.03 -2.99 7.26
CA SER A 132 9.51 -4.18 7.96
C SER A 132 10.48 -4.99 7.09
N PRO A 133 11.44 -5.70 7.70
CA PRO A 133 12.30 -6.68 7.02
C PRO A 133 11.51 -7.75 6.27
N ASP A 134 12.19 -8.41 5.34
CA ASP A 134 11.62 -9.51 4.57
C ASP A 134 11.23 -10.65 5.51
N ALA A 135 10.03 -11.16 5.33
CA ALA A 135 9.48 -12.18 6.22
C ALA A 135 9.16 -13.46 5.44
N PRO A 136 9.28 -14.65 6.07
CA PRO A 136 8.85 -15.90 5.47
C PRO A 136 7.37 -15.88 5.08
N LYS A 137 7.05 -16.24 3.82
CA LYS A 137 5.66 -16.26 3.33
C LYS A 137 5.35 -17.55 2.54
N GLY A 138 4.09 -17.99 2.62
CA GLY A 138 3.58 -19.13 1.85
C GLY A 138 4.05 -20.51 2.34
N ARG A 139 3.69 -21.56 1.61
CA ARG A 139 3.93 -22.97 1.98
C ARG A 139 5.40 -23.43 1.90
N GLY A 140 6.33 -22.55 1.51
CA GLY A 140 7.78 -22.80 1.51
C GLY A 140 8.58 -21.85 2.38
N LEU A 141 7.92 -20.95 3.12
CA LEU A 141 8.55 -19.97 4.02
C LEU A 141 9.70 -19.17 3.37
N ALA A 142 9.62 -18.93 2.06
CA ALA A 142 10.60 -18.13 1.36
C ALA A 142 10.57 -16.69 1.89
N LEU A 143 11.75 -16.13 2.17
CA LEU A 143 11.88 -14.72 2.54
C LEU A 143 11.34 -13.88 1.39
N THR A 144 10.28 -13.12 1.68
CA THR A 144 9.56 -12.33 0.70
C THR A 144 9.55 -10.87 1.15
N PRO A 145 9.91 -9.92 0.26
CA PRO A 145 9.81 -8.51 0.59
C PRO A 145 8.36 -8.10 0.86
N SER A 146 8.20 -7.06 1.68
CA SER A 146 6.89 -6.47 1.90
C SER A 146 6.32 -5.90 0.58
N PRO A 147 4.99 -5.79 0.45
CA PRO A 147 4.38 -5.06 -0.66
C PRO A 147 4.97 -3.66 -0.84
N THR A 148 5.15 -2.90 0.26
CA THR A 148 5.71 -1.55 0.20
C THR A 148 7.17 -1.53 -0.27
N LYS A 149 8.00 -2.46 0.21
CA LYS A 149 9.40 -2.60 -0.27
C LYS A 149 9.44 -2.89 -1.77
N THR A 150 8.60 -3.80 -2.23
CA THR A 150 8.54 -4.18 -3.65
C THR A 150 8.19 -2.98 -4.52
N LEU A 151 7.17 -2.21 -4.13
CA LEU A 151 6.78 -1.00 -4.84
C LEU A 151 7.89 0.06 -4.83
N ALA A 152 8.45 0.35 -3.66
CA ALA A 152 9.50 1.36 -3.52
C ALA A 152 10.72 1.05 -4.42
N LEU A 153 11.17 -0.21 -4.45
CA LEU A 153 12.25 -0.64 -5.33
C LEU A 153 11.91 -0.52 -6.82
N ALA A 154 10.65 -0.80 -7.20
CA ALA A 154 10.19 -0.64 -8.59
C ALA A 154 10.19 0.84 -9.04
N HIS A 155 10.02 1.77 -8.11
CA HIS A 155 10.10 3.22 -8.36
C HIS A 155 11.47 3.83 -8.01
N VAL A 156 12.49 3.00 -7.75
CA VAL A 156 13.86 3.45 -7.43
C VAL A 156 13.93 4.36 -6.19
N ILE A 157 13.01 4.16 -5.25
CA ILE A 157 12.98 4.88 -3.98
C ILE A 157 13.90 4.16 -2.98
N PRO A 158 14.77 4.87 -2.25
CA PRO A 158 15.59 4.28 -1.19
C PRO A 158 14.73 3.54 -0.14
N VAL A 159 15.16 2.35 0.27
CA VAL A 159 14.44 1.54 1.26
C VAL A 159 15.32 1.24 2.48
N MET A 160 14.75 1.45 3.67
CA MET A 160 15.30 1.00 4.94
C MET A 160 14.41 -0.07 5.56
N THR A 161 15.03 -1.14 6.05
CA THR A 161 14.34 -2.22 6.76
C THR A 161 14.98 -2.49 8.12
N PRO A 162 14.94 -1.52 9.06
CA PRO A 162 15.50 -1.77 10.39
C PRO A 162 14.75 -2.94 11.05
N GLU A 163 15.38 -3.68 11.95
CA GLU A 163 14.67 -4.64 12.82
C GLU A 163 13.92 -3.90 13.93
N ASN A 164 14.57 -2.90 14.54
CA ASN A 164 14.03 -2.03 15.58
C ASN A 164 14.24 -0.56 15.22
N LEU A 165 13.35 0.33 15.69
CA LEU A 165 13.52 1.78 15.56
C LEU A 165 14.42 2.31 16.69
N ASP A 166 15.65 1.81 16.78
CA ASP A 166 16.63 2.24 17.78
C ASP A 166 17.38 3.52 17.35
N ALA A 167 18.27 4.04 18.20
CA ALA A 167 19.04 5.26 17.92
C ALA A 167 19.85 5.19 16.60
N LYS A 168 20.33 3.99 16.22
CA LYS A 168 21.05 3.79 14.95
C LYS A 168 20.10 3.92 13.77
N ALA A 169 18.92 3.31 13.85
CA ALA A 169 17.88 3.44 12.82
C ALA A 169 17.42 4.90 12.69
N ILE A 170 17.16 5.58 13.80
CA ILE A 170 16.75 6.99 13.83
C ILE A 170 17.80 7.88 13.17
N THR A 171 19.09 7.71 13.53
CA THR A 171 20.20 8.47 12.92
C THR A 171 20.25 8.25 11.41
N ALA A 172 20.13 7.01 10.95
CA ALA A 172 20.19 6.68 9.54
C ALA A 172 18.96 7.20 8.75
N ILE A 173 17.77 7.24 9.37
CA ILE A 173 16.59 7.87 8.79
C ILE A 173 16.77 9.39 8.73
N GLY A 174 17.31 10.01 9.79
CA GLY A 174 17.56 11.45 9.85
C GLY A 174 18.55 11.95 8.80
N ALA A 175 19.47 11.10 8.33
CA ALA A 175 20.43 11.43 7.27
C ALA A 175 19.76 11.77 5.92
N PHE A 176 18.49 11.42 5.72
CA PHE A 176 17.72 11.82 4.54
C PHE A 176 17.21 13.27 4.59
N GLY A 177 17.33 13.96 5.73
CA GLY A 177 16.95 15.37 5.85
C GLY A 177 15.48 15.64 5.61
N CYS A 178 14.61 14.68 5.91
CA CYS A 178 13.16 14.81 5.74
C CYS A 178 12.57 15.81 6.74
N GLU A 179 11.67 16.66 6.26
CA GLU A 179 10.97 17.66 7.07
C GLU A 179 9.82 17.05 7.86
N TYR A 180 9.12 16.08 7.27
CA TYR A 180 8.04 15.34 7.90
C TYR A 180 8.10 13.85 7.53
N ALA A 181 7.26 13.05 8.18
CA ALA A 181 7.07 11.66 7.80
C ALA A 181 5.58 11.35 7.63
N VAL A 182 5.29 10.34 6.80
CA VAL A 182 3.96 9.77 6.62
C VAL A 182 4.01 8.32 7.07
N CYS A 183 3.14 7.94 8.00
CA CYS A 183 2.95 6.58 8.48
C CYS A 183 1.63 6.02 7.96
N VAL A 184 1.68 4.83 7.35
CA VAL A 184 0.51 4.07 6.91
C VAL A 184 0.73 2.61 7.28
N ALA A 185 -0.05 2.12 8.25
CA ALA A 185 -0.02 0.72 8.67
C ALA A 185 1.40 0.15 8.93
N TYR A 186 2.25 0.91 9.61
CA TYR A 186 3.56 0.43 10.05
C TYR A 186 3.45 -0.24 11.42
N GLY A 187 3.82 -1.52 11.50
CA GLY A 187 3.52 -2.35 12.68
C GLY A 187 4.43 -2.15 13.90
N LYS A 188 5.36 -1.18 13.87
CA LYS A 188 6.28 -0.93 14.98
C LYS A 188 5.88 0.33 15.72
N ILE A 189 6.14 0.32 17.03
CA ILE A 189 5.93 1.48 17.89
C ILE A 189 7.01 2.51 17.55
N PHE A 190 6.59 3.76 17.30
CA PHE A 190 7.49 4.87 17.13
C PHE A 190 7.99 5.34 18.50
N PRO A 191 9.30 5.32 18.77
CA PRO A 191 9.82 6.00 19.94
C PRO A 191 9.65 7.50 19.79
N GLU A 192 9.56 8.19 20.92
CA GLU A 192 9.37 9.64 20.98
C GLU A 192 10.52 10.40 20.30
N GLU A 193 11.75 9.89 20.39
CA GLU A 193 12.89 10.49 19.68
C GLU A 193 12.71 10.47 18.16
N LEU A 194 12.10 9.43 17.59
CA LEU A 194 11.83 9.37 16.16
C LEU A 194 10.71 10.34 15.76
N ILE A 195 9.67 10.45 16.57
CA ILE A 195 8.56 11.38 16.31
C ILE A 195 9.09 12.82 16.28
N ASN A 196 9.93 13.16 17.26
CA ASN A 196 10.52 14.50 17.42
C ASN A 196 11.66 14.78 16.43
N ALA A 197 12.18 13.77 15.74
CA ALA A 197 13.24 13.95 14.74
C ALA A 197 12.77 14.67 13.47
N PHE A 198 11.46 14.74 13.22
CA PHE A 198 10.87 15.42 12.07
C PHE A 198 10.29 16.78 12.50
N PRO A 199 10.78 17.93 11.99
CA PRO A 199 10.25 19.24 12.33
C PRO A 199 8.73 19.40 12.09
N GLY A 200 8.26 18.90 10.94
CA GLY A 200 6.85 18.81 10.57
C GLY A 200 6.13 17.62 11.23
N GLY A 201 6.80 16.85 12.09
CA GLY A 201 6.26 15.68 12.77
C GLY A 201 5.95 14.49 11.85
N VAL A 202 5.29 13.49 12.43
CA VAL A 202 4.86 12.28 11.72
C VAL A 202 3.36 12.32 11.54
N LEU A 203 2.88 12.37 10.30
CA LEU A 203 1.46 12.27 9.96
C LEU A 203 1.08 10.80 9.79
N ASN A 204 -0.07 10.38 10.31
CA ASN A 204 -0.58 9.03 10.14
C ASN A 204 -1.92 9.02 9.41
N VAL A 205 -2.02 8.22 8.36
CA VAL A 205 -3.28 7.96 7.64
C VAL A 205 -4.01 6.82 8.33
N HIS A 206 -5.06 7.15 9.09
CA HIS A 206 -5.84 6.19 9.87
C HIS A 206 -7.20 5.91 9.23
N TYR A 207 -7.53 4.65 8.97
CA TYR A 207 -8.74 4.27 8.22
C TYR A 207 -9.99 4.10 9.11
N SER A 208 -10.19 5.04 10.03
CA SER A 208 -11.45 5.25 10.74
C SER A 208 -11.66 6.72 11.04
N LEU A 209 -12.83 7.04 11.57
CA LEU A 209 -13.15 8.35 12.08
C LEU A 209 -12.68 8.48 13.54
N LEU A 210 -11.43 8.92 13.76
CA LEU A 210 -10.91 9.14 15.12
C LEU A 210 -11.81 10.12 15.90
N PRO A 211 -11.98 9.92 17.22
CA PRO A 211 -11.29 8.97 18.09
C PRO A 211 -11.83 7.51 18.04
N LYS A 212 -12.81 7.19 17.20
CA LYS A 212 -13.28 5.80 17.08
C LYS A 212 -12.22 4.92 16.41
N TYR A 213 -12.11 3.70 16.92
CA TYR A 213 -11.32 2.60 16.34
C TYR A 213 -9.82 2.88 16.27
N ARG A 214 -9.26 3.52 17.30
CA ARG A 214 -7.80 3.56 17.53
C ARG A 214 -7.25 2.13 17.53
N GLY A 215 -6.15 1.88 16.82
CA GLY A 215 -5.44 0.61 16.79
C GLY A 215 -5.38 -0.06 15.42
N ALA A 216 -5.25 -1.40 15.43
CA ALA A 216 -4.61 -2.13 14.35
C ALA A 216 -5.51 -2.43 13.13
N THR A 217 -6.83 -2.54 13.32
CA THR A 217 -7.76 -3.03 12.29
C THR A 217 -9.06 -2.20 12.25
N PRO A 218 -8.96 -0.87 12.02
CA PRO A 218 -10.10 0.03 12.09
C PRO A 218 -11.22 -0.31 11.11
N VAL A 219 -10.87 -0.67 9.86
CA VAL A 219 -11.83 -1.00 8.79
C VAL A 219 -12.68 -2.22 9.18
N GLU A 220 -12.03 -3.30 9.61
CA GLU A 220 -12.72 -4.50 10.05
C GLU A 220 -13.57 -4.23 11.29
N THR A 221 -13.10 -3.39 12.20
CA THR A 221 -13.83 -3.07 13.43
C THR A 221 -15.12 -2.29 13.12
N ALA A 222 -15.07 -1.32 12.20
CA ALA A 222 -16.27 -0.61 11.75
C ALA A 222 -17.32 -1.58 11.16
N LEU A 223 -16.88 -2.53 10.32
CA LEU A 223 -17.76 -3.55 9.74
C LEU A 223 -18.31 -4.52 10.80
N LEU A 224 -17.48 -4.96 11.75
CA LEU A 224 -17.90 -5.83 12.87
C LEU A 224 -18.97 -5.18 13.74
N ARG A 225 -18.85 -3.86 13.96
CA ARG A 225 -19.82 -3.07 14.73
C ARG A 225 -21.07 -2.70 13.93
N GLY A 226 -21.14 -3.05 12.65
CA GLY A 226 -22.29 -2.75 11.80
C GLY A 226 -22.46 -1.26 11.54
N GLU A 227 -21.37 -0.49 11.56
CA GLU A 227 -21.41 0.94 11.27
C GLU A 227 -21.95 1.17 9.84
N SER A 228 -22.79 2.19 9.68
CA SER A 228 -23.29 2.64 8.38
C SER A 228 -22.38 3.69 7.72
N GLU A 229 -21.39 4.18 8.45
CA GLU A 229 -20.43 5.18 8.00
C GLU A 229 -19.05 4.90 8.60
N THR A 230 -18.00 5.20 7.86
CA THR A 230 -16.62 5.25 8.35
C THR A 230 -15.90 6.38 7.63
N GLY A 231 -14.57 6.36 7.60
CA GLY A 231 -13.80 7.32 6.85
C GLY A 231 -12.32 7.20 7.12
N VAL A 232 -11.62 8.29 6.87
CA VAL A 232 -10.18 8.41 7.11
C VAL A 232 -9.90 9.64 7.93
N THR A 233 -8.96 9.51 8.87
CA THR A 233 -8.39 10.62 9.62
C THR A 233 -6.90 10.72 9.33
N ILE A 234 -6.43 11.92 9.01
CA ILE A 234 -5.02 12.29 9.06
C ILE A 234 -4.77 12.92 10.43
N GLN A 235 -3.88 12.34 11.22
CA GLN A 235 -3.49 12.87 12.53
C GLN A 235 -1.98 13.13 12.58
N LYS A 236 -1.56 14.05 13.44
CA LYS A 236 -0.15 14.20 13.80
C LYS A 236 0.15 13.27 14.98
N MET A 237 0.99 12.26 14.76
CA MET A 237 1.29 11.23 15.76
C MET A 237 1.88 11.82 17.05
N VAL A 238 1.45 11.24 18.16
CA VAL A 238 2.09 11.34 19.47
C VAL A 238 2.50 9.94 19.93
N LYS A 239 3.18 9.84 21.06
CA LYS A 239 3.60 8.54 21.64
C LYS A 239 2.43 7.60 21.93
N GLU A 240 1.29 8.16 22.34
CA GLU A 240 0.08 7.39 22.55
C GLU A 240 -0.54 6.96 21.21
N LEU A 241 -0.90 5.68 21.11
CA LEU A 241 -1.44 5.06 19.91
C LEU A 241 -2.70 5.77 19.42
N ASP A 242 -2.62 6.29 18.20
CA ASP A 242 -3.69 6.97 17.48
C ASP A 242 -4.43 8.07 18.26
N ALA A 243 -3.70 8.74 19.15
CA ALA A 243 -4.24 9.77 20.05
C ALA A 243 -3.86 11.19 19.65
N GLY A 244 -3.15 11.35 18.55
CA GLY A 244 -2.62 12.63 18.11
C GLY A 244 -3.69 13.58 17.57
N ASP A 245 -3.38 14.87 17.53
CA ASP A 245 -4.33 15.86 17.05
C ASP A 245 -4.66 15.62 15.56
N ILE A 246 -5.93 15.81 15.23
CA ILE A 246 -6.48 15.58 13.90
C ILE A 246 -6.12 16.77 13.01
N LEU A 247 -5.45 16.47 11.89
CA LEU A 247 -5.21 17.43 10.81
C LEU A 247 -6.44 17.54 9.92
N ALA A 248 -6.96 16.39 9.47
CA ALA A 248 -8.09 16.34 8.57
C ALA A 248 -8.84 15.02 8.69
N GLN A 249 -10.12 15.04 8.32
CA GLN A 249 -10.98 13.88 8.39
C GLN A 249 -12.04 13.93 7.30
N GLU A 250 -12.32 12.80 6.67
CA GLU A 250 -13.35 12.70 5.65
C GLU A 250 -14.14 11.41 5.83
N THR A 251 -15.47 11.50 5.69
CA THR A 251 -16.39 10.37 5.90
C THR A 251 -16.82 9.71 4.59
N THR A 252 -17.27 8.46 4.67
CA THR A 252 -17.89 7.73 3.56
C THR A 252 -18.90 6.72 4.10
N PRO A 253 -20.06 6.53 3.43
CA PRO A 253 -21.04 5.54 3.83
C PRO A 253 -20.52 4.11 3.62
N ILE A 254 -20.92 3.18 4.47
CA ILE A 254 -20.72 1.74 4.32
C ILE A 254 -22.01 1.13 3.80
N ALA A 255 -21.98 0.46 2.64
CA ALA A 255 -23.17 -0.21 2.15
C ALA A 255 -23.52 -1.46 2.99
N PRO A 256 -24.80 -1.86 3.10
CA PRO A 256 -25.22 -2.97 3.96
C PRO A 256 -24.54 -4.32 3.65
N ASP A 257 -24.13 -4.52 2.41
CA ASP A 257 -23.47 -5.70 1.88
C ASP A 257 -21.98 -5.53 1.60
N GLU A 258 -21.46 -4.32 1.77
CA GLU A 258 -20.07 -4.00 1.48
C GLU A 258 -19.11 -4.76 2.40
N THR A 259 -18.13 -5.41 1.79
CA THR A 259 -17.10 -6.16 2.48
C THR A 259 -15.83 -5.31 2.67
N ALA A 260 -14.94 -5.73 3.57
CA ALA A 260 -13.63 -5.09 3.74
C ALA A 260 -12.81 -5.09 2.44
N ARG A 261 -13.07 -6.03 1.52
CA ARG A 261 -12.41 -6.11 0.21
C ARG A 261 -12.81 -4.96 -0.72
N GLU A 262 -14.03 -4.46 -0.60
CA GLU A 262 -14.57 -3.35 -1.40
C GLU A 262 -14.36 -2.01 -0.71
N LEU A 263 -14.58 -1.97 0.60
CA LEU A 263 -14.43 -0.75 1.40
C LEU A 263 -12.99 -0.25 1.45
N ARG A 264 -12.01 -1.15 1.59
CA ARG A 264 -10.61 -0.76 1.80
C ARG A 264 -10.00 -0.01 0.61
N PRO A 265 -10.12 -0.46 -0.66
CA PRO A 265 -9.64 0.33 -1.80
C PRO A 265 -10.20 1.76 -1.84
N ARG A 266 -11.49 1.93 -1.54
CA ARG A 266 -12.13 3.25 -1.47
C ARG A 266 -11.53 4.12 -0.35
N LEU A 267 -11.30 3.54 0.83
CA LEU A 267 -10.65 4.26 1.94
C LEU A 267 -9.19 4.60 1.64
N ILE A 268 -8.46 3.75 0.93
CA ILE A 268 -7.08 4.02 0.49
C ILE A 268 -7.03 5.23 -0.44
N GLU A 269 -7.93 5.27 -1.44
CA GLU A 269 -8.05 6.39 -2.38
C GLU A 269 -8.41 7.70 -1.67
N LEU A 270 -9.42 7.64 -0.79
CA LEU A 270 -9.85 8.79 0.03
C LEU A 270 -8.72 9.28 0.94
N GLY A 271 -7.98 8.38 1.59
CA GLY A 271 -6.89 8.74 2.48
C GLY A 271 -5.68 9.34 1.75
N ALA A 272 -5.31 8.79 0.59
CA ALA A 272 -4.24 9.35 -0.23
C ALA A 272 -4.59 10.75 -0.75
N ARG A 273 -5.82 10.92 -1.25
CA ARG A 273 -6.32 12.24 -1.69
C ARG A 273 -6.36 13.24 -0.54
N LEU A 274 -6.98 12.88 0.59
CA LEU A 274 -7.08 13.75 1.77
C LEU A 274 -5.71 14.20 2.28
N LEU A 275 -4.72 13.30 2.30
CA LEU A 275 -3.35 13.66 2.67
C LEU A 275 -2.75 14.68 1.69
N VAL A 276 -2.84 14.42 0.38
CA VAL A 276 -2.31 15.32 -0.65
C VAL A 276 -2.96 16.69 -0.60
N ASP A 277 -4.28 16.75 -0.43
CA ASP A 277 -5.03 18.01 -0.41
C ASP A 277 -4.70 18.87 0.83
N THR A 278 -4.31 18.24 1.95
CA THR A 278 -4.10 18.93 3.23
C THR A 278 -2.64 19.30 3.50
N LEU A 279 -1.68 18.62 2.84
CA LEU A 279 -0.26 18.86 3.03
C LEU A 279 0.19 20.32 2.76
N PRO A 280 -0.27 21.01 1.69
CA PRO A 280 0.17 22.39 1.42
C PRO A 280 -0.16 23.37 2.55
N GLU A 281 -1.37 23.30 3.11
CA GLU A 281 -1.79 24.15 4.23
C GLU A 281 -1.05 23.78 5.52
N TYR A 282 -0.84 22.48 5.76
CA TYR A 282 -0.10 21.98 6.91
C TYR A 282 1.35 22.48 6.92
N LEU A 283 2.06 22.34 5.81
CA LEU A 283 3.47 22.74 5.68
C LEU A 283 3.62 24.27 5.64
N GLY A 284 2.62 24.98 5.14
CA GLY A 284 2.53 26.43 5.23
C GLY A 284 2.21 26.97 6.64
N SER A 285 2.02 26.10 7.64
CA SER A 285 1.57 26.47 8.99
C SER A 285 0.24 27.23 9.02
N ASN A 286 -0.62 26.98 8.04
CA ASN A 286 -1.91 27.67 7.85
C ASN A 286 -3.09 26.86 8.41
N VAL A 287 -2.83 25.80 9.17
CA VAL A 287 -3.86 24.90 9.71
C VAL A 287 -3.71 24.73 11.21
N THR A 288 -4.84 24.70 11.90
CA THR A 288 -4.92 24.37 13.33
C THR A 288 -5.32 22.93 13.48
N LEU A 289 -4.50 22.12 14.14
CA LEU A 289 -4.84 20.74 14.47
C LEU A 289 -5.95 20.71 15.54
N VAL A 290 -6.85 19.74 15.44
CA VAL A 290 -7.98 19.57 16.34
C VAL A 290 -7.66 18.47 17.35
N PRO A 291 -7.56 18.77 18.66
CA PRO A 291 -7.36 17.74 19.67
C PRO A 291 -8.50 16.73 19.68
N GLN A 292 -8.15 15.45 19.84
CA GLN A 292 -9.17 14.40 19.95
C GLN A 292 -9.90 14.51 21.29
N ASP A 293 -11.23 14.56 21.25
CA ASP A 293 -12.07 14.52 22.45
C ASP A 293 -12.03 13.12 23.08
N ALA A 294 -11.19 12.97 24.11
CA ALA A 294 -11.00 11.71 24.82
C ALA A 294 -12.30 11.19 25.48
N SER A 295 -13.29 12.05 25.76
CA SER A 295 -14.59 11.64 26.31
C SER A 295 -15.45 10.86 25.30
N ARG A 296 -15.16 10.99 23.99
CA ARG A 296 -15.83 10.24 22.91
C ARG A 296 -15.25 8.85 22.69
N LEU A 297 -14.16 8.50 23.38
CA LEU A 297 -13.83 7.10 23.61
C LEU A 297 -14.92 6.57 24.54
N SER A 298 -15.98 5.98 23.98
CA SER A 298 -17.17 5.53 24.72
C SER A 298 -16.85 4.93 26.09
N ALA A 299 -17.71 5.11 27.09
CA ALA A 299 -17.56 4.59 28.45
C ALA A 299 -17.27 3.07 28.54
N GLN A 300 -17.51 2.31 27.47
CA GLN A 300 -16.85 1.04 27.20
C GLN A 300 -15.54 1.27 26.43
N ALA A 301 -14.43 1.59 27.11
CA ALA A 301 -13.13 1.88 26.48
C ALA A 301 -12.57 0.74 25.59
N GLY A 302 -13.16 -0.46 25.64
CA GLY A 302 -12.89 -1.57 24.72
C GLY A 302 -13.75 -1.57 23.43
N ALA A 303 -14.82 -0.78 23.35
CA ALA A 303 -15.73 -0.74 22.21
C ALA A 303 -15.22 0.12 21.04
N THR A 304 -14.36 1.11 21.32
CA THR A 304 -13.76 2.01 20.33
C THR A 304 -12.29 1.68 20.00
N ARG A 305 -11.77 0.53 20.44
CA ARG A 305 -10.42 0.06 20.07
C ARG A 305 -10.49 -1.02 19.01
N ALA A 306 -9.59 -0.91 18.03
CA ALA A 306 -9.37 -1.91 17.01
C ALA A 306 -8.18 -2.80 17.40
N TYR A 307 -8.45 -4.07 17.66
CA TYR A 307 -7.44 -5.03 18.10
C TYR A 307 -6.90 -5.85 16.93
N LYS A 308 -5.71 -6.42 17.10
CA LYS A 308 -5.14 -7.32 16.08
C LYS A 308 -6.02 -8.56 15.89
N ILE A 309 -6.45 -8.79 14.66
CA ILE A 309 -7.25 -9.96 14.26
C ILE A 309 -6.40 -11.24 14.32
N LYS A 310 -7.00 -12.32 14.82
CA LYS A 310 -6.45 -13.68 14.89
C LYS A 310 -7.28 -14.62 14.00
N LYS A 311 -6.73 -15.80 13.67
CA LYS A 311 -7.42 -16.75 12.79
C LYS A 311 -8.76 -17.23 13.38
N GLU A 312 -8.82 -17.34 14.70
CA GLU A 312 -9.97 -17.83 15.45
C GLU A 312 -11.15 -16.87 15.40
N ASP A 313 -10.91 -15.57 15.16
CA ASP A 313 -11.96 -14.55 15.05
C ASP A 313 -12.90 -14.81 13.86
N GLY A 314 -12.41 -15.54 12.85
CA GLY A 314 -13.16 -15.93 11.67
C GLY A 314 -14.18 -17.04 11.92
N LEU A 315 -14.22 -17.63 13.12
CA LEU A 315 -15.20 -18.63 13.49
C LEU A 315 -16.60 -18.00 13.59
N LEU A 316 -17.53 -18.54 12.81
CA LEU A 316 -18.95 -18.22 12.87
C LEU A 316 -19.71 -19.29 13.65
N SER A 317 -20.73 -18.83 14.38
CA SER A 317 -21.66 -19.70 15.09
C SER A 317 -22.86 -19.97 14.19
N LEU A 318 -22.93 -21.15 13.59
CA LEU A 318 -24.08 -21.61 12.81
C LEU A 318 -24.83 -22.67 13.62
N PRO A 319 -26.02 -22.37 14.17
CA PRO A 319 -26.79 -23.34 14.92
C PRO A 319 -27.18 -24.54 14.04
N ALA A 320 -27.29 -25.72 14.65
CA ALA A 320 -27.78 -26.92 13.99
C ALA A 320 -29.30 -26.82 13.82
N GLY A 321 -29.78 -26.79 12.56
CA GLY A 321 -31.18 -26.44 12.27
C GLY A 321 -31.43 -24.93 12.42
N ARG A 322 -32.50 -24.39 11.81
CA ARG A 322 -32.86 -22.96 11.85
C ARG A 322 -33.23 -22.48 13.27
N GLN A 323 -32.27 -22.41 14.18
CA GLN A 323 -32.42 -21.91 15.56
C GLN A 323 -31.52 -20.68 15.83
N GLY A 324 -31.05 -19.99 14.78
CA GLY A 324 -30.32 -18.73 14.92
C GLY A 324 -31.24 -17.58 15.29
N SER A 325 -30.80 -16.70 16.19
CA SER A 325 -31.48 -15.43 16.44
C SER A 325 -31.11 -14.41 15.34
N PRO A 326 -31.99 -13.45 15.01
CA PRO A 326 -31.66 -12.38 14.07
C PRO A 326 -30.39 -11.61 14.44
N GLN A 327 -30.11 -11.49 15.74
CA GLN A 327 -28.89 -10.88 16.27
C GLN A 327 -27.65 -11.71 15.91
N GLN A 328 -27.70 -13.03 16.07
CA GLN A 328 -26.58 -13.91 15.73
C GLN A 328 -26.30 -13.89 14.23
N ASP A 329 -27.36 -13.84 13.40
CA ASP A 329 -27.23 -13.76 11.95
C ASP A 329 -26.61 -12.43 11.51
N LEU A 330 -27.00 -11.32 12.14
CA LEU A 330 -26.37 -10.01 11.91
C LEU A 330 -24.89 -10.01 12.30
N GLU A 331 -24.54 -10.61 13.44
CA GLU A 331 -23.14 -10.75 13.87
C GLU A 331 -22.31 -11.61 12.91
N ASN A 332 -22.88 -12.72 12.44
CA ASN A 332 -22.25 -13.59 11.44
C ASN A 332 -22.06 -12.84 10.12
N TRP A 333 -23.04 -12.03 9.71
CA TRP A 333 -22.95 -11.19 8.52
C TRP A 333 -21.86 -10.15 8.64
N ASN A 334 -21.79 -9.43 9.76
CA ASN A 334 -20.76 -8.43 10.01
C ASN A 334 -19.35 -9.05 10.03
N LYS A 335 -19.18 -10.22 10.65
CA LYS A 335 -17.92 -10.98 10.58
C LYS A 335 -17.59 -11.43 9.15
N TYR A 336 -18.57 -11.90 8.39
CA TYR A 336 -18.40 -12.30 7.00
C TYR A 336 -17.88 -11.13 6.14
N ARG A 337 -18.50 -9.95 6.26
CA ARG A 337 -18.08 -8.74 5.56
C ARG A 337 -16.71 -8.24 6.02
N ALA A 338 -16.47 -8.19 7.33
CA ALA A 338 -15.22 -7.68 7.91
C ALA A 338 -13.99 -8.52 7.53
N TYR A 339 -14.13 -9.85 7.48
CA TYR A 339 -12.99 -10.75 7.29
C TYR A 339 -12.81 -11.28 5.86
N ALA A 340 -13.50 -10.70 4.89
CA ALA A 340 -13.47 -11.13 3.50
C ALA A 340 -12.06 -11.11 2.85
N ASP A 341 -11.15 -10.25 3.33
CA ASP A 341 -9.83 -10.01 2.72
C ASP A 341 -8.66 -10.73 3.45
N SER A 342 -8.81 -11.01 4.74
CA SER A 342 -7.69 -11.45 5.59
C SER A 342 -7.80 -12.92 6.03
N ILE A 343 -8.45 -13.18 7.15
CA ILE A 343 -8.54 -14.50 7.78
C ILE A 343 -9.63 -15.39 7.17
N GLY A 344 -10.61 -14.76 6.50
CA GLY A 344 -11.83 -15.41 6.03
C GLY A 344 -12.70 -15.90 7.17
N THR A 345 -13.95 -16.24 6.85
CA THR A 345 -14.88 -16.84 7.81
C THR A 345 -15.04 -18.34 7.58
N TYR A 346 -15.35 -19.05 8.66
CA TYR A 346 -15.54 -20.49 8.63
C TYR A 346 -16.42 -20.96 9.80
N PHE A 347 -16.91 -22.19 9.71
CA PHE A 347 -17.57 -22.89 10.82
C PHE A 347 -17.08 -24.34 10.87
N MET A 348 -17.43 -25.05 11.93
CA MET A 348 -17.07 -26.46 12.12
C MET A 348 -18.29 -27.35 11.81
N LYS A 349 -18.08 -28.41 11.02
CA LYS A 349 -19.11 -29.43 10.73
C LYS A 349 -18.47 -30.81 10.76
N ASN A 350 -18.98 -31.70 11.62
CA ASN A 350 -18.45 -33.07 11.80
C ASN A 350 -16.93 -33.09 12.04
N GLY A 351 -16.44 -32.20 12.91
CA GLY A 351 -15.01 -32.07 13.24
C GLY A 351 -14.14 -31.46 12.13
N LYS A 352 -14.71 -31.06 10.99
CA LYS A 352 -13.97 -30.48 9.86
C LYS A 352 -14.25 -29.00 9.69
N ARG A 353 -13.24 -28.25 9.28
CA ARG A 353 -13.38 -26.83 8.96
C ARG A 353 -14.10 -26.65 7.62
N MET A 354 -15.13 -25.80 7.63
CA MET A 354 -15.89 -25.39 6.45
C MET A 354 -15.64 -23.90 6.21
N LYS A 355 -14.71 -23.55 5.31
CA LYS A 355 -14.49 -22.13 4.95
C LYS A 355 -15.69 -21.64 4.14
N ILE A 356 -16.20 -20.46 4.47
CA ILE A 356 -17.31 -19.84 3.76
C ILE A 356 -16.73 -19.13 2.54
N ALA A 357 -17.19 -19.52 1.35
CA ALA A 357 -16.78 -18.91 0.09
C ALA A 357 -17.78 -17.81 -0.32
N LEU A 358 -19.07 -18.10 -0.15
CA LEU A 358 -20.16 -17.20 -0.50
C LEU A 358 -21.28 -17.32 0.55
N ALA A 359 -21.75 -16.18 1.02
CA ALA A 359 -22.91 -16.06 1.89
C ALA A 359 -23.75 -14.83 1.50
N GLU A 360 -25.00 -14.82 1.90
CA GLU A 360 -25.93 -13.70 1.74
C GLU A 360 -26.55 -13.34 3.10
N PHE A 361 -27.03 -12.11 3.21
CA PHE A 361 -27.86 -11.68 4.33
C PHE A 361 -29.13 -11.03 3.79
N ALA A 362 -30.27 -11.66 4.04
CA ALA A 362 -31.55 -11.21 3.51
C ALA A 362 -32.66 -11.44 4.53
N LYS A 363 -33.54 -10.45 4.69
CA LYS A 363 -34.68 -10.51 5.63
C LYS A 363 -34.26 -10.85 7.08
N GLY A 364 -33.07 -10.39 7.49
CA GLY A 364 -32.53 -10.64 8.83
C GLY A 364 -31.89 -12.01 9.01
N GLU A 365 -31.75 -12.81 7.95
CA GLU A 365 -31.17 -14.15 7.99
C GLU A 365 -29.83 -14.20 7.26
N PHE A 366 -28.81 -14.80 7.91
CA PHE A 366 -27.51 -15.09 7.31
C PHE A 366 -27.52 -16.50 6.70
N ARG A 367 -27.21 -16.61 5.42
CA ARG A 367 -27.26 -17.89 4.69
C ARG A 367 -25.95 -18.17 3.98
N VAL A 368 -25.37 -19.32 4.28
CA VAL A 368 -24.18 -19.81 3.59
C VAL A 368 -24.59 -20.49 2.29
N LEU A 369 -24.09 -19.99 1.17
CA LEU A 369 -24.42 -20.49 -0.17
C LEU A 369 -23.36 -21.48 -0.67
N ARG A 370 -22.07 -21.18 -0.45
CA ARG A 370 -20.94 -21.99 -0.93
C ARG A 370 -19.86 -22.10 0.14
N VAL A 371 -19.26 -23.28 0.21
CA VAL A 371 -18.20 -23.62 1.18
C VAL A 371 -17.02 -24.28 0.49
N ILE A 372 -15.84 -24.15 1.10
CA ILE A 372 -14.64 -24.90 0.79
C ILE A 372 -14.36 -25.80 1.99
N PRO A 373 -14.77 -27.08 1.96
CA PRO A 373 -14.42 -28.03 3.02
C PRO A 373 -12.90 -28.24 3.05
N GLU A 374 -12.37 -28.52 4.23
CA GLU A 374 -10.95 -28.81 4.41
C GLU A 374 -10.45 -29.90 3.44
N GLY A 375 -9.41 -29.56 2.67
CA GLY A 375 -8.82 -30.45 1.66
C GLY A 375 -9.65 -30.69 0.40
N LYS A 376 -10.80 -30.01 0.23
CA LYS A 376 -11.71 -30.19 -0.91
C LYS A 376 -11.85 -28.91 -1.73
N LYS A 377 -12.40 -29.06 -2.94
CA LYS A 377 -12.82 -27.95 -3.80
C LYS A 377 -14.09 -27.30 -3.26
N GLU A 378 -14.33 -26.07 -3.70
CA GLU A 378 -15.55 -25.34 -3.41
C GLU A 378 -16.79 -26.08 -3.90
N THR A 379 -17.86 -26.05 -3.11
CA THR A 379 -19.15 -26.69 -3.41
C THR A 379 -20.31 -25.88 -2.86
N VAL A 380 -21.50 -26.07 -3.43
CA VAL A 380 -22.77 -25.56 -2.87
C VAL A 380 -22.98 -26.16 -1.48
N TYR A 381 -23.38 -25.31 -0.53
CA TYR A 381 -23.75 -25.74 0.81
C TYR A 381 -25.24 -26.09 0.84
N LYS A 382 -25.55 -27.37 1.12
CA LYS A 382 -26.93 -27.89 1.21
C LYS A 382 -27.37 -28.08 2.67
N GLY A 383 -26.96 -27.17 3.55
CA GLY A 383 -27.09 -27.34 5.00
C GLY A 383 -27.98 -26.33 5.68
#